data_AF-A0A351CC94-F1
#
_entry.id   AF-A0A351CC94-F1
#
_cell.length_a   1.000
_cell.length_b   1.000
_cell.length_c   1.000
_cell.angle_alpha   90.00
_cell.angle_beta   90.00
_cell.angle_gamma   90.00
#
_symmetry.space_group_name_H-M   'P 1'
#
loop_
_entity.id
_entity.type
_entity.pdbx_description
1 polymer ?
#
loop_
_entity_poly.entity_id
_entity_poly.type
_entity_poly.pdbx_seq_one_letter_code
_entity_poly.pdbx_strand_id
1 'polypeptide(L)'
;MYSKIKSSVQQRVELNEEILKKILKRISSDRISELADDIGLPYALIYNLVHGRINSLSTENYKLIFGEEPPNQAVKRVNGAYFREMVQLWLLLNDDVSIADLYREFYGYKNVKKVDYRIFNEVTQTVEKKIEHAMEQKFIDQGFNRFDIKELIKELKLIEKQERVPYKDIKPILSFLAETLKINPTRILNQWFIRYEDGELKTVTKNVYDDALELKKRTENALRSGSRYKVEKIREEIYGEKKGYILFSEIEEELEFLRKYGGKNPRQYLGRSVSHYKKSRLKRIASRRALKIKDACRELINDHPELALKSLPNFHRRTRFKKLLFVLKSYSISKVVKNEDDIEKIILMPVHYREKYNTDEYGLISLNKAGYFLGMSKTAFDLLVSENIDVFRRIGMYKKGWYLPYLYLKKIKEKNGFEIVKAKYEMLAKKYAHV
;
A
#
# COMPACT_ATOMS: atom_id res chain seq x y z
N MET A 1 42.68 -2.68 25.55
CA MET A 1 41.96 -3.95 25.74
C MET A 1 41.23 -3.89 27.07
N TYR A 2 39.97 -3.45 27.08
CA TYR A 2 39.13 -3.59 28.27
C TYR A 2 38.15 -4.73 28.02
N SER A 3 38.43 -5.85 28.66
CA SER A 3 37.52 -6.99 28.73
C SER A 3 36.20 -6.49 29.33
N LYS A 4 35.15 -6.45 28.50
CA LYS A 4 33.77 -6.41 28.98
C LYS A 4 33.57 -7.63 29.86
N ILE A 5 33.66 -7.43 31.18
CA ILE A 5 33.13 -8.37 32.15
C ILE A 5 31.67 -8.57 31.77
N LYS A 6 31.35 -9.75 31.22
CA LYS A 6 29.99 -10.23 31.09
C LYS A 6 29.41 -10.17 32.51
N SER A 7 28.58 -9.18 32.79
CA SER A 7 27.78 -9.18 34.00
C SER A 7 26.88 -10.40 33.91
N SER A 8 27.18 -11.42 34.70
CA SER A 8 26.27 -12.52 34.95
C SER A 8 24.92 -11.93 35.34
N VAL A 9 23.87 -12.36 34.65
CA VAL A 9 22.51 -11.91 34.90
C VAL A 9 22.11 -12.39 36.28
N GLN A 10 22.33 -11.57 37.31
CA GLN A 10 21.91 -11.87 38.67
C GLN A 10 20.38 -11.91 38.70
N GLN A 11 19.82 -13.11 38.85
CA GLN A 11 18.42 -13.28 39.24
C GLN A 11 18.19 -12.48 40.52
N ARG A 12 17.07 -11.76 40.57
CA ARG A 12 16.66 -10.97 41.73
C ARG A 12 15.44 -11.59 42.39
N VAL A 13 15.50 -11.69 43.72
CA VAL A 13 14.48 -12.25 44.60
C VAL A 13 13.67 -11.09 45.17
N GLU A 14 12.37 -11.08 44.95
CA GLU A 14 11.46 -10.09 45.53
C GLU A 14 11.23 -10.39 47.03
N LEU A 15 11.19 -9.33 47.83
CA LEU A 15 10.99 -9.43 49.26
C LEU A 15 9.49 -9.33 49.55
N ASN A 16 8.84 -10.46 49.82
CA ASN A 16 7.45 -10.47 50.29
C ASN A 16 7.39 -10.17 51.81
N GLU A 17 6.18 -9.93 52.33
CA GLU A 17 6.00 -9.62 53.75
C GLU A 17 6.52 -10.73 54.68
N GLU A 18 6.49 -11.98 54.25
CA GLU A 18 6.99 -13.13 55.02
C GLU A 18 8.52 -13.11 55.12
N ILE A 19 9.21 -12.82 54.02
CA ILE A 19 10.68 -12.68 53.96
C ILE A 19 11.13 -11.47 54.78
N LEU A 20 10.40 -10.34 54.70
CA LEU A 20 10.67 -9.16 55.53
C LEU A 20 10.43 -9.44 57.01
N LYS A 21 9.38 -10.18 57.38
CA LYS A 21 9.15 -10.63 58.76
C LYS A 21 10.25 -11.55 59.28
N LYS A 22 10.79 -12.45 58.44
CA LYS A 22 11.95 -13.29 58.78
C LYS A 22 13.18 -12.43 59.11
N ILE A 23 13.45 -11.39 58.31
CA ILE A 23 14.55 -10.44 58.53
C ILE A 23 14.37 -9.69 59.86
N LEU A 24 13.18 -9.12 60.09
CA LEU A 24 12.91 -8.34 61.30
C LEU A 24 13.02 -9.18 62.58
N LYS A 25 12.65 -10.47 62.54
CA LYS A 25 12.84 -11.41 63.67
C LYS A 25 14.31 -11.69 63.99
N ARG A 26 15.18 -11.71 62.98
CA ARG A 26 16.62 -11.93 63.16
C ARG A 26 17.37 -10.67 63.61
N ILE A 27 16.82 -9.48 63.34
CA ILE A 27 17.39 -8.19 63.79
C ILE A 27 16.91 -7.81 65.19
N SER A 28 15.75 -8.29 65.65
CA SER A 28 15.32 -8.04 67.03
C SER A 28 16.27 -8.61 68.09
N SER A 29 17.21 -9.49 67.70
CA SER A 29 18.28 -10.00 68.57
C SER A 29 19.59 -9.22 68.50
N ASP A 30 19.92 -8.54 67.39
CA ASP A 30 21.26 -7.98 67.13
C ASP A 30 21.21 -6.57 66.48
N ARG A 31 22.20 -5.70 66.75
CA ARG A 31 22.25 -4.36 66.15
C ARG A 31 22.55 -4.46 64.64
N ILE A 32 21.91 -3.61 63.82
CA ILE A 32 22.04 -3.60 62.34
C ILE A 32 23.52 -3.57 61.87
N SER A 33 24.40 -2.91 62.63
CA SER A 33 25.85 -2.86 62.37
C SER A 33 26.53 -4.22 62.55
N GLU A 34 26.22 -4.94 63.62
CA GLU A 34 26.80 -6.25 63.92
C GLU A 34 26.36 -7.29 62.89
N LEU A 35 25.09 -7.21 62.45
CA LEU A 35 24.55 -8.08 61.41
C LEU A 35 25.19 -7.83 60.03
N ALA A 36 25.55 -6.58 59.71
CA ALA A 36 26.22 -6.25 58.45
C ALA A 36 27.64 -6.80 58.40
N ASP A 37 28.36 -6.70 59.52
CA ASP A 37 29.73 -7.19 59.64
C ASP A 37 29.79 -8.73 59.66
N ASP A 38 28.86 -9.40 60.35
CA ASP A 38 28.80 -10.87 60.44
C ASP A 38 28.43 -11.54 59.11
N ILE A 39 27.53 -10.93 58.32
CA ILE A 39 27.10 -11.46 57.02
C ILE A 39 28.03 -11.02 55.87
N GLY A 40 28.92 -10.05 56.10
CA GLY A 40 29.83 -9.52 55.09
C GLY A 40 29.13 -8.70 53.99
N LEU A 41 28.01 -8.04 54.33
CA LEU A 41 27.25 -7.20 53.40
C LEU A 41 27.34 -5.72 53.76
N PRO A 42 27.24 -4.79 52.78
CA PRO A 42 27.31 -3.36 53.07
C PRO A 42 26.21 -2.93 54.05
N TYR A 43 26.57 -2.17 55.10
CA TYR A 43 25.63 -1.62 56.07
C TYR A 43 24.43 -0.93 55.40
N ALA A 44 24.68 -0.15 54.34
CA ALA A 44 23.62 0.54 53.59
C ALA A 44 22.60 -0.42 52.95
N LEU A 45 23.04 -1.60 52.52
CA LEU A 45 22.15 -2.62 51.95
C LEU A 45 21.25 -3.22 53.03
N ILE A 46 21.82 -3.62 54.18
CA ILE A 46 21.04 -4.17 55.29
C ILE A 46 20.13 -3.09 55.87
N TYR A 47 20.62 -1.88 56.11
CA TYR A 47 19.83 -0.76 56.60
C TYR A 47 18.60 -0.49 55.70
N ASN A 48 18.79 -0.43 54.38
CA ASN A 48 17.69 -0.24 53.45
C ASN A 48 16.74 -1.45 53.40
N LEU A 49 17.25 -2.67 53.64
CA LEU A 49 16.45 -3.89 53.76
C LEU A 49 15.53 -3.84 54.99
N VAL A 50 16.09 -3.55 56.17
CA VAL A 50 15.35 -3.44 57.45
C VAL A 50 14.23 -2.41 57.36
N HIS A 51 14.54 -1.27 56.74
CA HIS A 51 13.60 -0.15 56.63
C HIS A 51 12.65 -0.28 55.43
N GLY A 52 12.61 -1.44 54.75
CA GLY A 52 11.69 -1.69 53.63
C GLY A 52 11.90 -0.78 52.42
N ARG A 53 13.10 -0.20 52.26
CA ARG A 53 13.44 0.73 51.17
C ARG A 53 13.89 0.03 49.90
N ILE A 54 14.15 -1.28 49.97
CA ILE A 54 14.43 -2.13 48.81
C ILE A 54 13.40 -3.25 48.74
N ASN A 55 12.91 -3.52 47.54
CA ASN A 55 11.86 -4.51 47.30
C ASN A 55 12.40 -5.81 46.66
N SER A 56 13.71 -5.88 46.41
CA SER A 56 14.37 -7.05 45.82
C SER A 56 15.84 -7.16 46.20
N LEU A 57 16.35 -8.38 46.34
CA LEU A 57 17.77 -8.71 46.54
C LEU A 57 18.32 -9.52 45.36
N SER A 58 19.64 -9.56 45.17
CA SER A 58 20.24 -10.59 44.30
C SER A 58 20.12 -11.98 44.96
N THR A 59 20.15 -13.04 44.16
CA THR A 59 20.19 -14.42 44.67
C THR A 59 21.37 -14.66 45.61
N GLU A 60 22.55 -14.09 45.30
CA GLU A 60 23.74 -14.18 46.17
C GLU A 60 23.53 -13.49 47.52
N ASN A 61 23.00 -12.26 47.52
CA ASN A 61 22.74 -11.53 48.77
C ASN A 61 21.63 -12.20 49.58
N TYR A 62 20.63 -12.81 48.92
CA TYR A 62 19.60 -13.60 49.61
C TYR A 62 20.22 -14.79 50.32
N LYS A 63 21.10 -15.56 49.65
CA LYS A 63 21.79 -16.70 50.28
C LYS A 63 22.66 -16.28 51.46
N LEU A 64 23.36 -15.16 51.34
CA LEU A 64 24.15 -14.60 52.45
C LEU A 64 23.28 -14.20 53.64
N ILE A 65 22.12 -13.58 53.40
CA ILE A 65 21.22 -13.10 54.47
C ILE A 65 20.45 -14.24 55.15
N PHE A 66 20.05 -15.26 54.40
CA PHE A 66 19.13 -16.30 54.89
C PHE A 66 19.77 -17.68 55.07
N GLY A 67 20.95 -17.94 54.49
CA GLY A 67 21.57 -19.27 54.49
C GLY A 67 20.78 -20.34 53.71
N GLU A 68 19.76 -19.94 52.96
CA GLU A 68 18.82 -20.82 52.25
C GLU A 68 18.76 -20.44 50.76
N GLU A 69 18.38 -21.39 49.91
CA GLU A 69 18.05 -21.10 48.50
C GLU A 69 16.81 -20.18 48.43
N PRO A 70 16.81 -19.18 47.53
CA PRO A 70 15.68 -18.28 47.40
C PRO A 70 14.42 -19.01 46.92
N PRO A 71 13.23 -18.60 47.40
CA PRO A 71 11.99 -19.21 46.98
C PRO A 71 11.80 -19.06 45.47
N ASN A 72 11.24 -20.09 44.84
CA ASN A 72 10.92 -20.08 43.41
C ASN A 72 9.85 -19.01 43.13
N GLN A 73 10.27 -17.82 42.74
CA GLN A 73 9.40 -16.71 42.39
C GLN A 73 9.31 -16.55 40.87
N ALA A 74 8.11 -16.25 40.37
CA ALA A 74 7.91 -15.97 38.95
C ALA A 74 8.66 -14.67 38.57
N VAL A 75 9.62 -14.78 37.65
CA VAL A 75 10.41 -13.64 37.15
C VAL A 75 9.48 -12.58 36.57
N LYS A 76 9.34 -11.42 37.24
CA LYS A 76 8.47 -10.32 36.79
C LYS A 76 9.07 -9.50 35.63
N ARG A 77 10.40 -9.47 35.48
CA ARG A 77 11.09 -8.69 34.43
C ARG A 77 12.10 -9.54 33.67
N VAL A 78 12.09 -9.42 32.34
CA VAL A 78 12.92 -10.17 31.39
C VAL A 78 13.83 -9.23 30.61
N ASN A 79 14.85 -9.77 29.92
CA ASN A 79 15.67 -8.98 29.01
C ASN A 79 14.81 -8.46 27.85
N GLY A 80 14.73 -7.13 27.71
CA GLY A 80 13.87 -6.49 26.71
C GLY A 80 14.33 -6.64 25.25
N ALA A 81 15.47 -7.29 24.97
CA ALA A 81 15.99 -7.44 23.62
C ALA A 81 15.00 -8.17 22.70
N TYR A 82 14.46 -9.31 23.16
CA TYR A 82 13.50 -10.09 22.39
C TYR A 82 12.20 -9.32 22.15
N PHE A 83 11.68 -8.67 23.19
CA PHE A 83 10.53 -7.76 23.07
C PHE A 83 10.75 -6.66 22.02
N ARG A 84 11.89 -5.96 22.04
CA ARG A 84 12.18 -4.88 21.09
C ARG A 84 12.26 -5.37 19.65
N GLU A 85 12.87 -6.55 19.43
CA GLU A 85 12.95 -7.17 18.11
C GLU A 85 11.57 -7.55 17.58
N MET A 86 10.68 -8.08 18.43
CA MET A 86 9.28 -8.33 18.08
C MET A 86 8.52 -7.05 17.73
N VAL A 87 8.74 -5.97 18.47
CA VAL A 87 8.11 -4.66 18.17
C VAL A 87 8.55 -4.13 16.81
N GLN A 88 9.84 -4.20 16.47
CA GLN A 88 10.35 -3.79 15.16
C GLN A 88 9.71 -4.59 14.03
N LEU A 89 9.67 -5.92 14.18
CA LEU A 89 9.05 -6.80 13.20
C LEU A 89 7.56 -6.47 13.03
N TRP A 90 6.84 -6.21 14.12
CA TRP A 90 5.41 -5.88 14.05
C TRP A 90 5.13 -4.56 13.35
N LEU A 91 5.94 -3.53 13.61
CA LEU A 91 5.80 -2.24 12.94
C LEU A 91 6.12 -2.33 11.45
N LEU A 92 7.04 -3.21 11.04
CA LEU A 92 7.31 -3.47 9.63
C LEU A 92 6.13 -4.17 8.95
N LEU A 93 5.49 -5.13 9.63
CA LEU A 93 4.40 -5.91 9.06
C LEU A 93 3.05 -5.16 9.05
N ASN A 94 2.93 -4.08 9.84
CA ASN A 94 1.67 -3.34 10.01
C ASN A 94 1.93 -1.83 9.88
N ASP A 95 1.90 -1.32 8.64
CA ASP A 95 2.19 0.08 8.29
C ASP A 95 1.25 1.12 8.93
N ASP A 96 0.09 0.70 9.44
CA ASP A 96 -0.92 1.54 10.08
C ASP A 96 -0.78 1.64 11.61
N VAL A 97 0.16 0.90 12.21
CA VAL A 97 0.37 0.84 13.67
C VAL A 97 1.59 1.65 14.08
N SER A 98 1.42 2.60 15.01
CA SER A 98 2.55 3.34 15.59
C SER A 98 3.05 2.77 16.92
N ILE A 99 4.27 3.11 17.33
CA ILE A 99 4.82 2.78 18.67
C ILE A 99 3.89 3.29 19.79
N ALA A 100 3.25 4.44 19.58
CA ALA A 100 2.32 5.01 20.56
C ALA A 100 1.06 4.16 20.71
N ASP A 101 0.60 3.52 19.62
CA ASP A 101 -0.57 2.64 19.65
C ASP A 101 -0.24 1.35 20.39
N LEU A 102 0.94 0.75 20.13
CA LEU A 102 1.43 -0.42 20.89
C LEU A 102 1.57 -0.11 22.39
N TYR A 103 2.12 1.06 22.74
CA TYR A 103 2.22 1.45 24.15
C TYR A 103 0.84 1.57 24.82
N ARG A 104 -0.13 2.19 24.16
CA ARG A 104 -1.50 2.32 24.67
C ARG A 104 -2.18 0.97 24.81
N GLU A 105 -1.87 0.03 23.93
CA GLU A 105 -2.40 -1.32 23.98
C GLU A 105 -1.85 -2.10 25.18
N PHE A 106 -0.53 -2.01 25.45
CA PHE A 106 0.07 -2.71 26.60
C PHE A 106 -0.36 -2.16 27.96
N TYR A 107 -0.58 -0.84 28.07
CA TYR A 107 -0.85 -0.16 29.35
C TYR A 107 -2.31 0.30 29.52
N GLY A 108 -3.16 0.03 28.52
CA GLY A 108 -4.58 0.38 28.51
C GLY A 108 -4.85 1.86 28.22
N TYR A 109 -5.89 2.13 27.44
CA TYR A 109 -6.28 3.48 26.97
C TYR A 109 -6.65 4.48 28.09
N LYS A 110 -6.84 4.04 29.34
CA LYS A 110 -7.40 4.89 30.41
C LYS A 110 -6.38 5.65 31.27
N ASN A 111 -5.09 5.29 31.30
CA ASN A 111 -4.15 5.82 32.31
C ASN A 111 -2.86 6.48 31.78
N VAL A 112 -2.69 6.63 30.46
CA VAL A 112 -1.43 7.14 29.92
C VAL A 112 -1.56 8.59 29.44
N LYS A 113 -1.10 9.55 30.25
CA LYS A 113 -0.94 10.96 29.84
C LYS A 113 0.26 11.19 28.90
N LYS A 114 1.27 10.30 28.92
CA LYS A 114 2.51 10.41 28.13
C LYS A 114 3.09 9.03 27.82
N VAL A 115 3.44 8.78 26.56
CA VAL A 115 4.08 7.53 26.12
C VAL A 115 5.51 7.48 26.64
N ASP A 116 5.87 6.41 27.37
CA ASP A 116 7.25 6.16 27.77
C ASP A 116 7.98 5.33 26.71
N TYR A 117 8.74 6.01 25.86
CA TYR A 117 9.52 5.37 24.79
C TYR A 117 10.72 4.56 25.30
N ARG A 118 11.08 4.66 26.60
CA ARG A 118 12.29 4.02 27.14
C ARG A 118 12.25 2.50 27.11
N ILE A 119 11.07 1.87 27.07
CA ILE A 119 10.92 0.41 26.97
C ILE A 119 11.20 -0.13 25.57
N PHE A 120 10.95 0.69 24.55
CA PHE A 120 11.19 0.36 23.15
C PHE A 120 12.62 0.67 22.71
N ASN A 121 13.32 1.49 23.50
CA ASN A 121 14.70 1.86 23.26
C ASN A 121 15.64 1.10 24.22
N GLU A 122 16.91 0.96 23.87
CA GLU A 122 17.90 0.25 24.72
C GLU A 122 18.20 0.93 26.07
N VAL A 123 17.56 2.08 26.35
CA VAL A 123 17.68 2.84 27.59
C VAL A 123 17.25 2.02 28.81
N THR A 124 16.24 1.16 28.68
CA THR A 124 15.90 0.18 29.72
C THR A 124 16.23 -1.24 29.25
N GLN A 125 17.14 -1.90 29.97
CA GLN A 125 17.60 -3.25 29.60
C GLN A 125 16.53 -4.32 29.86
N THR A 126 15.60 -4.09 30.78
CA THR A 126 14.58 -5.06 31.18
C THR A 126 13.16 -4.56 30.99
N VAL A 127 12.27 -5.46 30.55
CA VAL A 127 10.84 -5.21 30.32
C VAL A 127 10.03 -6.17 31.20
N GLU A 128 8.81 -5.78 31.58
CA GLU A 128 7.91 -6.66 32.33
C GLU A 128 7.55 -7.89 31.50
N LYS A 129 7.62 -9.08 32.11
CA LYS A 129 7.36 -10.36 31.42
C LYS A 129 5.96 -10.42 30.79
N LYS A 130 4.97 -9.78 31.43
CA LYS A 130 3.60 -9.67 30.90
C LYS A 130 3.54 -8.91 29.58
N ILE A 131 4.38 -7.88 29.41
CA ILE A 131 4.41 -7.05 28.20
C ILE A 131 5.14 -7.79 27.08
N GLU A 132 6.26 -8.45 27.37
CA GLU A 132 6.92 -9.34 26.40
C GLU A 132 5.94 -10.42 25.91
N HIS A 133 5.22 -11.05 26.83
CA HIS A 133 4.24 -12.08 26.49
C HIS A 133 3.04 -11.53 25.71
N ALA A 134 2.53 -10.35 26.05
CA ALA A 134 1.46 -9.69 25.28
C ALA A 134 1.90 -9.40 23.84
N MET A 135 3.16 -9.00 23.64
CA MET A 135 3.72 -8.81 22.30
C MET A 135 3.86 -10.14 21.55
N GLU A 136 4.37 -11.18 22.21
CA GLU A 136 4.52 -12.51 21.61
C GLU A 136 3.16 -13.10 21.24
N GLN A 137 2.15 -12.92 22.10
CA GLN A 137 0.78 -13.40 21.87
C GLN A 137 0.17 -12.82 20.59
N LYS A 138 0.49 -11.58 20.23
CA LYS A 138 0.01 -10.97 18.97
C LYS A 138 0.44 -11.76 17.73
N PHE A 139 1.65 -12.31 17.73
CA PHE A 139 2.14 -13.15 16.64
C PHE A 139 1.52 -14.55 16.70
N ILE A 140 1.35 -15.10 17.92
CA ILE A 140 0.69 -16.39 18.13
C ILE A 140 -0.76 -16.37 17.64
N ASP A 141 -1.48 -15.28 17.89
CA ASP A 141 -2.86 -15.08 17.42
C ASP A 141 -2.95 -15.02 15.88
N GLN A 142 -1.84 -14.70 15.21
CA GLN A 142 -1.70 -14.75 13.75
C GLN A 142 -1.19 -16.11 13.23
N GLY A 143 -1.03 -17.09 14.11
CA GLY A 143 -0.60 -18.46 13.76
C GLY A 143 0.92 -18.67 13.76
N PHE A 144 1.73 -17.70 14.20
CA PHE A 144 3.18 -17.87 14.30
C PHE A 144 3.56 -18.48 15.64
N ASN A 145 4.39 -19.51 15.61
CA ASN A 145 4.99 -20.02 16.84
C ASN A 145 6.27 -19.22 17.20
N ARG A 146 6.79 -19.43 18.41
CA ARG A 146 7.99 -18.72 18.89
C ARG A 146 9.24 -18.93 18.01
N PHE A 147 9.37 -20.10 17.39
CA PHE A 147 10.48 -20.39 16.48
C PHE A 147 10.33 -19.56 15.20
N ASP A 148 9.14 -19.50 14.62
CA ASP A 148 8.84 -18.69 13.42
C ASP A 148 9.15 -17.20 13.67
N ILE A 149 8.72 -16.67 14.83
CA ILE A 149 8.99 -15.28 15.22
C ILE A 149 10.51 -15.00 15.26
N LYS A 150 11.30 -15.94 15.81
CA LYS A 150 12.76 -15.78 15.89
C LYS A 150 13.43 -15.84 14.52
N GLU A 151 12.97 -16.72 13.63
CA GLU A 151 13.48 -16.77 12.25
C GLU A 151 13.12 -15.49 11.47
N LEU A 152 11.88 -15.00 11.59
CA LEU A 152 11.46 -13.73 10.98
C LEU A 152 12.28 -12.54 11.50
N ILE A 153 12.61 -12.51 12.79
CA ILE A 153 13.50 -11.51 13.37
C ILE A 153 14.91 -11.61 12.80
N LYS A 154 15.44 -12.82 12.57
CA LYS A 154 16.76 -13.01 11.93
C LYS A 154 16.75 -12.51 10.50
N GLU A 155 15.72 -12.85 9.72
CA GLU A 155 15.53 -12.39 8.34
C GLU A 155 15.39 -10.86 8.30
N LEU A 156 14.62 -10.26 9.21
CA LEU A 156 14.52 -8.82 9.36
C LEU A 156 15.90 -8.17 9.56
N LYS A 157 16.73 -8.72 10.45
CA LYS A 157 18.09 -8.24 10.67
C LYS A 157 19.01 -8.40 9.45
N LEU A 158 18.74 -9.37 8.58
CA LEU A 158 19.44 -9.53 7.30
C LEU A 158 18.97 -8.49 6.29
N ILE A 159 17.67 -8.17 6.26
CA ILE A 159 17.09 -7.10 5.42
C ILE A 159 17.57 -5.71 5.89
N GLU A 160 17.63 -5.44 7.20
CA GLU A 160 18.15 -4.17 7.74
C GLU A 160 19.66 -3.97 7.50
N LYS A 161 20.39 -5.05 7.24
CA LYS A 161 21.78 -5.03 6.76
C LYS A 161 21.89 -4.77 5.25
N GLN A 162 20.80 -4.83 4.50
CA GLN A 162 20.82 -4.51 3.07
C GLN A 162 20.90 -2.99 2.86
N GLU A 163 21.84 -2.61 1.99
CA GLU A 163 22.09 -1.31 1.35
C GLU A 163 21.50 -0.07 2.04
N ARG A 164 22.30 0.51 2.92
CA ARG A 164 22.07 1.86 3.45
C ARG A 164 22.59 2.89 2.45
N VAL A 165 21.75 3.85 2.09
CA VAL A 165 22.15 4.95 1.20
C VAL A 165 22.54 6.17 2.05
N PRO A 166 23.73 6.77 1.82
CA PRO A 166 24.11 8.00 2.49
C PRO A 166 23.09 9.13 2.28
N TYR A 167 22.81 9.90 3.34
CA TYR A 167 21.84 11.01 3.27
C TYR A 167 22.23 12.05 2.21
N LYS A 168 23.53 12.27 2.00
CA LYS A 168 24.05 13.14 0.94
C LYS A 168 23.54 12.78 -0.46
N ASP A 169 23.22 11.52 -0.73
CA ASP A 169 22.82 11.04 -2.05
C ASP A 169 21.30 11.20 -2.26
N ILE A 170 20.49 11.08 -1.19
CA ILE A 170 19.04 11.35 -1.25
C ILE A 170 18.72 12.85 -1.11
N LYS A 171 19.58 13.65 -0.46
CA LYS A 171 19.34 15.07 -0.18
C LYS A 171 18.95 15.89 -1.42
N PRO A 172 19.60 15.79 -2.60
CA PRO A 172 19.19 16.51 -3.80
C PRO A 172 17.77 16.16 -4.29
N ILE A 173 17.38 14.90 -4.12
CA ILE A 173 16.02 14.41 -4.47
C ILE A 173 15.00 15.05 -3.53
N LEU A 174 15.29 15.07 -2.22
CA LEU A 174 14.41 15.67 -1.22
C LEU A 174 14.27 17.18 -1.40
N SER A 175 15.36 17.90 -1.69
CA SER A 175 15.33 19.34 -1.96
C SER A 175 14.44 19.65 -3.17
N PHE A 176 14.62 18.91 -4.28
CA PHE A 176 13.79 19.05 -5.47
C PHE A 176 12.30 18.85 -5.15
N LEU A 177 11.96 17.79 -4.43
CA LEU A 177 10.58 17.48 -4.05
C LEU A 177 10.01 18.53 -3.09
N ALA A 178 10.79 19.00 -2.13
CA ALA A 178 10.40 20.03 -1.18
C ALA A 178 10.09 21.36 -1.88
N GLU A 179 10.95 21.80 -2.79
CA GLU A 179 10.77 23.05 -3.53
C GLU A 179 9.58 22.96 -4.50
N THR A 180 9.54 21.88 -5.30
CA THR A 180 8.57 21.72 -6.38
C THR A 180 7.17 21.44 -5.84
N LEU A 181 7.06 20.48 -4.92
CA LEU A 181 5.78 20.09 -4.34
C LEU A 181 5.40 20.93 -3.12
N LYS A 182 6.30 21.78 -2.59
CA LYS A 182 6.08 22.55 -1.35
C LYS A 182 5.69 21.65 -0.18
N ILE A 183 6.41 20.54 -0.03
CA ILE A 183 6.20 19.53 1.02
C ILE A 183 7.38 19.51 1.99
N ASN A 184 7.13 19.00 3.20
CA ASN A 184 8.20 18.81 4.18
C ASN A 184 8.88 17.44 3.94
N PRO A 185 10.22 17.37 3.77
CA PRO A 185 10.97 16.12 3.57
C PRO A 185 10.70 15.02 4.61
N THR A 186 10.31 15.37 5.84
CA THR A 186 9.92 14.40 6.88
C THR A 186 8.79 13.47 6.44
N ARG A 187 7.92 13.90 5.53
CA ARG A 187 6.84 13.05 5.00
C ARG A 187 7.32 11.96 4.05
N ILE A 188 8.54 12.08 3.53
CA ILE A 188 9.18 11.09 2.68
C ILE A 188 10.10 10.21 3.54
N LEU A 189 10.83 10.83 4.48
CA LEU A 189 11.82 10.14 5.31
C LEU A 189 11.22 9.31 6.46
N ASN A 190 9.92 9.44 6.76
CA ASN A 190 9.25 8.87 7.95
C ASN A 190 9.96 9.18 9.28
N GLN A 191 10.85 10.17 9.28
CA GLN A 191 11.69 10.62 10.38
C GLN A 191 11.88 12.13 10.27
N TRP A 192 12.13 12.77 11.41
CA TRP A 192 12.33 14.22 11.44
C TRP A 192 13.57 14.60 10.64
N PHE A 193 13.41 15.45 9.61
CA PHE A 193 14.46 15.66 8.60
C PHE A 193 15.67 16.40 9.18
N ILE A 194 15.44 17.21 10.21
CA ILE A 194 16.47 17.97 10.92
C ILE A 194 17.53 17.04 11.51
N ARG A 195 17.17 15.83 11.96
CA ARG A 195 18.14 14.84 12.46
C ARG A 195 19.16 14.43 11.41
N TYR A 196 18.82 14.51 10.13
CA TYR A 196 19.75 14.24 9.04
C TYR A 196 20.61 15.45 8.70
N GLU A 197 20.05 16.66 8.76
CA GLU A 197 20.79 17.91 8.56
C GLU A 197 21.83 18.15 9.67
N ASP A 198 21.46 17.84 10.92
CA ASP A 198 22.32 17.97 12.10
C ASP A 198 23.33 16.80 12.21
N GLY A 199 23.25 15.81 11.32
CA GLY A 199 24.17 14.68 11.26
C GLY A 199 23.95 13.57 12.29
N GLU A 200 22.88 13.64 13.10
CA GLU A 200 22.46 12.55 13.98
C GLU A 200 22.14 11.27 13.20
N LEU A 201 21.51 11.42 12.03
CA LEU A 201 21.21 10.35 11.10
C LEU A 201 21.98 10.54 9.80
N LYS A 202 22.82 9.56 9.44
CA LYS A 202 23.73 9.67 8.29
C LYS A 202 23.26 8.91 7.06
N THR A 203 22.33 7.97 7.22
CA THR A 203 21.89 7.07 6.15
C THR A 203 20.39 6.83 6.21
N VAL A 204 19.82 6.52 5.04
CA VAL A 204 18.45 6.07 4.86
C VAL A 204 18.45 4.62 4.36
N THR A 205 17.32 3.93 4.49
CA THR A 205 17.16 2.62 3.85
C THR A 205 17.05 2.79 2.33
N LYS A 206 17.46 1.77 1.57
CA LYS A 206 17.33 1.77 0.12
C LYS A 206 15.87 1.96 -0.34
N ASN A 207 14.90 1.35 0.33
CA ASN A 207 13.48 1.52 -0.01
C ASN A 207 13.05 3.01 0.03
N VAL A 208 13.41 3.75 1.08
CA VAL A 208 13.10 5.20 1.18
C VAL A 208 13.77 5.98 0.04
N TYR A 209 14.99 5.60 -0.34
CA TYR A 209 15.67 6.21 -1.48
C TYR A 209 14.97 5.91 -2.81
N ASP A 210 14.60 4.65 -3.06
CA ASP A 210 13.93 4.22 -4.28
C ASP A 210 12.53 4.86 -4.39
N ASP A 211 11.78 4.91 -3.29
CA ASP A 211 10.48 5.59 -3.21
C ASP A 211 10.60 7.09 -3.51
N ALA A 212 11.60 7.76 -2.94
CA ALA A 212 11.88 9.16 -3.21
C ALA A 212 12.27 9.40 -4.68
N LEU A 213 13.05 8.47 -5.27
CA LEU A 213 13.46 8.53 -6.67
C LEU A 213 12.27 8.33 -7.61
N GLU A 214 11.38 7.39 -7.31
CA GLU A 214 10.14 7.19 -8.06
C GLU A 214 9.23 8.43 -7.96
N LEU A 215 9.07 8.97 -6.75
CA LEU A 215 8.29 10.17 -6.51
C LEU A 215 8.84 11.37 -7.28
N LYS A 216 10.16 11.51 -7.38
CA LYS A 216 10.82 12.51 -8.23
C LYS A 216 10.46 12.32 -9.70
N LYS A 217 10.60 11.12 -10.26
CA LYS A 217 10.24 10.83 -11.66
C LYS A 217 8.78 11.14 -11.95
N ARG A 218 7.87 10.75 -11.04
CA ARG A 218 6.43 11.05 -11.15
C ARG A 218 6.16 12.56 -11.14
N THR A 219 6.87 13.30 -10.29
CA THR A 219 6.78 14.76 -10.19
C THR A 219 7.29 15.44 -11.46
N GLU A 220 8.43 15.04 -11.99
CA GLU A 220 8.96 15.54 -13.27
C GLU A 220 7.98 15.30 -14.42
N ASN A 221 7.37 14.12 -14.50
CA ASN A 221 6.35 13.82 -15.50
C ASN A 221 5.09 14.68 -15.34
N ALA A 222 4.69 14.96 -14.10
CA ALA A 222 3.57 15.86 -13.82
C ALA A 222 3.88 17.30 -14.27
N LEU A 223 5.08 17.80 -13.98
CA LEU A 223 5.55 19.12 -14.42
C LEU A 223 5.62 19.23 -15.94
N ARG A 224 6.22 18.25 -16.63
CA ARG A 224 6.31 18.21 -18.10
C ARG A 224 4.94 18.24 -18.76
N SER A 225 3.93 17.65 -18.13
CA SER A 225 2.57 17.68 -18.65
C SER A 225 1.85 19.01 -18.48
N GLY A 226 2.41 19.97 -17.72
CA GLY A 226 1.79 21.26 -17.40
C GLY A 226 0.52 21.15 -16.54
N SER A 227 0.16 19.95 -16.08
CA SER A 227 -1.11 19.70 -15.39
C SER A 227 -0.99 20.01 -13.90
N ARG A 228 -1.57 21.15 -13.49
CA ARG A 228 -1.70 21.51 -12.07
C ARG A 228 -2.39 20.41 -11.25
N TYR A 229 -3.40 19.76 -11.82
CA TYR A 229 -4.10 18.65 -11.17
C TYR A 229 -3.15 17.50 -10.79
N LYS A 230 -2.29 17.05 -11.71
CA LYS A 230 -1.35 15.96 -11.41
C LYS A 230 -0.39 16.29 -10.27
N VAL A 231 0.11 17.53 -10.24
CA VAL A 231 1.00 18.00 -9.17
C VAL A 231 0.27 18.03 -7.81
N GLU A 232 -0.96 18.57 -7.76
CA GLU A 232 -1.75 18.58 -6.52
C GLU A 232 -2.18 17.17 -6.08
N LYS A 233 -2.42 16.25 -7.02
CA LYS A 233 -2.75 14.85 -6.71
C LYS A 233 -1.57 14.14 -6.04
N ILE A 234 -0.35 14.27 -6.58
CA ILE A 234 0.86 13.72 -5.94
C ILE A 234 1.00 14.29 -4.53
N ARG A 235 0.76 15.60 -4.34
CA ARG A 235 0.79 16.21 -3.01
C ARG A 235 -0.28 15.62 -2.08
N GLU A 236 -1.49 15.36 -2.58
CA GLU A 236 -2.57 14.77 -1.79
C GLU A 236 -2.26 13.33 -1.36
N GLU A 237 -1.66 12.52 -2.22
CA GLU A 237 -1.21 11.17 -1.87
C GLU A 237 -0.22 11.20 -0.69
N ILE A 238 0.68 12.20 -0.63
CA ILE A 238 1.65 12.37 0.46
C ILE A 238 1.01 12.82 1.78
N TYR A 239 0.01 13.72 1.73
CA TYR A 239 -0.65 14.24 2.93
C TYR A 239 -1.88 13.45 3.37
N GLY A 240 -2.32 12.49 2.56
CA GLY A 240 -3.56 11.76 2.74
C GLY A 240 -4.78 12.47 2.12
N GLU A 241 -5.65 11.65 1.54
CA GLU A 241 -6.94 12.07 1.01
C GLU A 241 -7.89 12.49 2.13
N LYS A 242 -8.72 13.51 1.86
CA LYS A 242 -9.77 13.92 2.80
C LYS A 242 -11.13 13.41 2.32
N LYS A 243 -11.68 12.42 3.03
CA LYS A 243 -13.01 11.86 2.74
C LYS A 243 -14.08 12.95 2.61
N GLY A 244 -14.89 12.88 1.56
CA GLY A 244 -15.98 13.82 1.27
C GLY A 244 -15.55 15.14 0.61
N TYR A 245 -14.28 15.27 0.23
CA TYR A 245 -13.74 16.41 -0.51
C TYR A 245 -13.03 15.95 -1.78
N ILE A 246 -12.96 16.83 -2.77
CA ILE A 246 -12.14 16.65 -3.97
C ILE A 246 -11.25 17.86 -4.20
N LEU A 247 -10.19 17.69 -4.99
CA LEU A 247 -9.30 18.79 -5.36
C LEU A 247 -10.04 19.79 -6.27
N PHE A 248 -9.82 21.08 -6.02
CA PHE A 248 -10.37 22.13 -6.88
C PHE A 248 -9.85 22.02 -8.32
N SER A 249 -8.62 21.57 -8.51
CA SER A 249 -8.02 21.38 -9.83
C SER A 249 -8.74 20.32 -10.69
N GLU A 250 -9.55 19.44 -10.10
CA GLU A 250 -10.37 18.46 -10.84
C GLU A 250 -11.59 19.05 -11.52
N ILE A 251 -12.06 20.21 -11.07
CA ILE A 251 -13.29 20.84 -11.56
C ILE A 251 -13.06 22.26 -12.09
N GLU A 252 -11.80 22.66 -12.18
CA GLU A 252 -11.41 24.01 -12.59
C GLU A 252 -11.85 24.28 -14.04
N GLU A 253 -11.68 23.28 -14.93
CA GLU A 253 -12.14 23.36 -16.33
C GLU A 253 -13.66 23.48 -16.42
N GLU A 254 -14.41 22.68 -15.66
CA GLU A 254 -15.86 22.69 -15.62
C GLU A 254 -16.41 24.03 -15.11
N LEU A 255 -15.81 24.60 -14.08
CA LEU A 255 -16.19 25.93 -13.58
C LEU A 255 -15.89 27.04 -14.58
N GLU A 256 -14.74 26.97 -15.26
CA GLU A 256 -14.39 27.92 -16.30
C GLU A 256 -15.36 27.84 -17.50
N PHE A 257 -15.75 26.63 -17.87
CA PHE A 257 -16.76 26.38 -18.89
C PHE A 257 -18.13 26.97 -18.50
N LEU A 258 -18.63 26.70 -17.29
CA LEU A 258 -19.90 27.27 -16.80
C LEU A 258 -19.86 28.80 -16.73
N ARG A 259 -18.72 29.38 -16.37
CA ARG A 259 -18.54 30.84 -16.38
C ARG A 259 -18.62 31.39 -17.80
N LYS A 260 -17.94 30.74 -18.75
CA LYS A 260 -17.80 31.23 -20.13
C LYS A 260 -19.06 31.06 -20.95
N TYR A 261 -19.71 29.90 -20.87
CA TYR A 261 -20.86 29.55 -21.72
C TYR A 261 -22.20 29.61 -20.99
N GLY A 262 -22.22 29.40 -19.68
CA GLY A 262 -23.46 29.45 -18.89
C GLY A 262 -23.75 30.80 -18.26
N GLY A 263 -22.81 31.76 -18.35
CA GLY A 263 -22.91 33.06 -17.66
C GLY A 263 -22.99 32.96 -16.14
N LYS A 264 -22.75 31.77 -15.56
CA LYS A 264 -22.93 31.53 -14.11
C LYS A 264 -21.69 31.93 -13.35
N ASN A 265 -21.86 32.70 -12.28
CA ASN A 265 -20.75 33.10 -11.43
C ASN A 265 -20.25 31.88 -10.62
N PRO A 266 -18.97 31.48 -10.73
CA PRO A 266 -18.41 30.36 -9.97
C PRO A 266 -18.63 30.45 -8.45
N ARG A 267 -18.80 31.66 -7.90
CA ARG A 267 -19.12 31.88 -6.48
C ARG A 267 -20.42 31.20 -6.07
N GLN A 268 -21.40 31.06 -6.96
CA GLN A 268 -22.68 30.38 -6.68
C GLN A 268 -22.49 28.90 -6.35
N TYR A 269 -21.48 28.25 -6.95
CA TYR A 269 -21.17 26.85 -6.69
C TYR A 269 -20.21 26.68 -5.52
N LEU A 270 -19.20 27.55 -5.44
CA LEU A 270 -18.13 27.44 -4.44
C LEU A 270 -18.52 28.06 -3.09
N GLY A 271 -19.54 28.91 -3.04
CA GLY A 271 -19.90 29.73 -1.88
C GLY A 271 -18.88 30.81 -1.51
N ARG A 272 -17.76 30.90 -2.25
CA ARG A 272 -16.63 31.82 -2.03
C ARG A 272 -16.04 32.24 -3.38
N SER A 273 -15.22 33.28 -3.38
CA SER A 273 -14.52 33.70 -4.60
C SER A 273 -13.51 32.65 -5.07
N VAL A 274 -13.45 32.43 -6.38
CA VAL A 274 -12.49 31.52 -7.06
C VAL A 274 -11.05 31.89 -6.76
N SER A 275 -10.77 33.17 -6.48
CA SER A 275 -9.42 33.65 -6.16
C SER A 275 -8.81 32.93 -4.95
N HIS A 276 -9.62 32.53 -3.95
CA HIS A 276 -9.13 31.76 -2.81
C HIS A 276 -8.60 30.38 -3.22
N TYR A 277 -9.20 29.78 -4.24
CA TYR A 277 -8.79 28.49 -4.76
C TYR A 277 -7.59 28.61 -5.71
N LYS A 278 -7.63 29.58 -6.63
CA LYS A 278 -6.53 29.83 -7.57
C LYS A 278 -5.23 30.23 -6.86
N LYS A 279 -5.29 31.09 -5.84
CA LYS A 279 -4.15 31.49 -4.99
C LYS A 279 -3.72 30.42 -3.97
N SER A 280 -4.22 29.19 -4.09
CA SER A 280 -3.89 28.03 -3.25
C SER A 280 -4.21 28.18 -1.74
N ARG A 281 -5.07 29.14 -1.36
CA ARG A 281 -5.55 29.28 0.04
C ARG A 281 -6.56 28.18 0.39
N LEU A 282 -7.35 27.72 -0.60
CA LEU A 282 -8.28 26.61 -0.47
C LEU A 282 -7.99 25.59 -1.58
N LYS A 283 -7.59 24.37 -1.22
CA LYS A 283 -7.24 23.32 -2.21
C LYS A 283 -8.39 22.38 -2.54
N ARG A 284 -9.40 22.33 -1.66
CA ARG A 284 -10.45 21.32 -1.67
C ARG A 284 -11.84 21.93 -1.70
N ILE A 285 -12.77 21.20 -2.31
CA ILE A 285 -14.20 21.50 -2.30
C ILE A 285 -14.97 20.27 -1.83
N ALA A 286 -16.15 20.47 -1.26
CA ALA A 286 -17.01 19.35 -0.86
C ALA A 286 -17.49 18.58 -2.11
N SER A 287 -17.48 17.25 -2.06
CA SER A 287 -17.85 16.39 -3.21
C SER A 287 -19.25 16.69 -3.74
N ARG A 288 -20.21 17.01 -2.86
CA ARG A 288 -21.57 17.43 -3.26
C ARG A 288 -21.59 18.68 -4.15
N ARG A 289 -20.68 19.63 -3.92
CA ARG A 289 -20.57 20.86 -4.73
C ARG A 289 -19.95 20.55 -6.09
N ALA A 290 -18.95 19.68 -6.11
CA ALA A 290 -18.36 19.19 -7.35
C ALA A 290 -19.38 18.47 -8.24
N LEU A 291 -20.22 17.63 -7.63
CA LEU A 291 -21.30 16.94 -8.34
C LEU A 291 -22.26 17.96 -8.98
N LYS A 292 -22.72 18.95 -8.19
CA LYS A 292 -23.58 20.03 -8.69
C LYS A 292 -22.96 20.81 -9.87
N ILE A 293 -21.65 21.02 -9.86
CA ILE A 293 -20.93 21.67 -10.98
C ILE A 293 -20.95 20.77 -12.22
N LYS A 294 -20.64 19.47 -12.06
CA LYS A 294 -20.66 18.50 -13.15
C LYS A 294 -22.06 18.31 -13.74
N ASP A 295 -23.10 18.38 -12.93
CA ASP A 295 -24.49 18.27 -13.36
C ASP A 295 -24.92 19.52 -14.13
N ALA A 296 -24.61 20.71 -13.62
CA ALA A 296 -24.86 21.96 -14.35
C ALA A 296 -24.11 22.02 -15.69
N CYS A 297 -22.89 21.47 -15.77
CA CYS A 297 -22.19 21.33 -17.05
C CYS A 297 -22.96 20.41 -18.01
N ARG A 298 -23.47 19.27 -17.52
CA ARG A 298 -24.22 18.32 -18.36
C ARG A 298 -25.49 18.94 -18.90
N GLU A 299 -26.26 19.64 -18.06
CA GLU A 299 -27.46 20.38 -18.47
C GLU A 299 -27.13 21.37 -19.58
N LEU A 300 -26.17 22.28 -19.34
CA LEU A 300 -25.78 23.29 -20.34
C LEU A 300 -25.32 22.66 -21.66
N ILE A 301 -24.57 21.56 -21.59
CA ILE A 301 -24.09 20.84 -22.78
C ILE A 301 -25.24 20.19 -23.55
N ASN A 302 -26.27 19.70 -22.86
CA ASN A 302 -27.43 19.09 -23.50
C ASN A 302 -28.36 20.15 -24.12
N ASP A 303 -28.51 21.29 -23.46
CA ASP A 303 -29.35 22.40 -23.93
C ASP A 303 -28.74 23.15 -25.13
N HIS A 304 -27.41 23.09 -25.26
CA HIS A 304 -26.65 23.72 -26.35
C HIS A 304 -25.86 22.69 -27.17
N PRO A 305 -26.55 21.88 -28.02
CA PRO A 305 -25.89 20.85 -28.84
C PRO A 305 -24.90 21.44 -29.86
N GLU A 306 -25.07 22.70 -30.26
CA GLU A 306 -24.22 23.44 -31.20
C GLU A 306 -22.81 23.74 -30.67
N LEU A 307 -22.57 23.58 -29.36
CA LEU A 307 -21.25 23.80 -28.78
C LEU A 307 -20.20 22.88 -29.40
N ALA A 308 -19.15 23.51 -29.96
CA ALA A 308 -18.03 22.81 -30.57
C ALA A 308 -17.39 21.82 -29.59
N LEU A 309 -17.02 20.63 -30.07
CA LEU A 309 -16.43 19.58 -29.20
C LEU A 309 -15.15 20.06 -28.49
N LYS A 310 -14.40 20.98 -29.10
CA LYS A 310 -13.18 21.59 -28.54
C LYS A 310 -13.46 22.53 -27.35
N SER A 311 -14.65 23.13 -27.27
CA SER A 311 -15.00 24.06 -26.19
C SER A 311 -15.45 23.36 -24.91
N LEU A 312 -15.74 22.06 -24.96
CA LEU A 312 -16.17 21.28 -23.81
C LEU A 312 -15.01 20.96 -22.86
N PRO A 313 -15.26 20.86 -21.54
CA PRO A 313 -14.27 20.37 -20.58
C PRO A 313 -13.77 18.98 -20.96
N ASN A 314 -12.53 18.66 -20.58
CA ASN A 314 -11.85 17.42 -21.00
C ASN A 314 -12.67 16.15 -20.79
N PHE A 315 -13.29 16.02 -19.62
CA PHE A 315 -14.12 14.88 -19.27
C PHE A 315 -15.34 14.72 -20.21
N HIS A 316 -16.08 15.82 -20.43
CA HIS A 316 -17.25 15.83 -21.30
C HIS A 316 -16.88 15.63 -22.77
N ARG A 317 -15.76 16.24 -23.21
CA ARG A 317 -15.21 16.07 -24.54
C ARG A 317 -14.88 14.62 -24.86
N ARG A 318 -14.16 13.94 -23.96
CA ARG A 318 -13.84 12.50 -24.10
C ARG A 318 -15.11 11.65 -24.16
N THR A 319 -16.11 11.98 -23.35
CA THR A 319 -17.39 11.27 -23.34
C THR A 319 -18.14 11.42 -24.66
N ARG A 320 -18.26 12.65 -25.20
CA ARG A 320 -18.86 12.86 -26.53
C ARG A 320 -18.05 12.18 -27.63
N PHE A 321 -16.72 12.22 -27.57
CA PHE A 321 -15.86 11.56 -28.55
C PHE A 321 -16.05 10.04 -28.55
N LYS A 322 -16.17 9.40 -27.38
CA LYS A 322 -16.51 7.97 -27.27
C LYS A 322 -17.86 7.65 -27.91
N LYS A 323 -18.88 8.49 -27.69
CA LYS A 323 -20.19 8.32 -28.34
C LYS A 323 -20.08 8.44 -29.87
N LEU A 324 -19.34 9.42 -30.37
CA LEU A 324 -19.11 9.58 -31.81
C LEU A 324 -18.39 8.35 -32.41
N LEU A 325 -17.32 7.87 -31.78
CA LEU A 325 -16.63 6.66 -32.21
C LEU A 325 -17.54 5.43 -32.20
N PHE A 326 -18.42 5.33 -31.21
CA PHE A 326 -19.41 4.25 -31.14
C PHE A 326 -20.42 4.32 -32.30
N VAL A 327 -20.92 5.52 -32.62
CA VAL A 327 -21.83 5.73 -33.76
C VAL A 327 -21.13 5.41 -35.08
N LEU A 328 -19.89 5.88 -35.28
CA LEU A 328 -19.10 5.56 -36.47
C LEU A 328 -18.86 4.06 -36.60
N LYS A 329 -18.48 3.38 -35.52
CA LYS A 329 -18.34 1.91 -35.50
C LYS A 329 -19.65 1.23 -35.90
N SER A 330 -20.77 1.67 -35.31
CA SER A 330 -22.10 1.11 -35.60
C SER A 330 -22.52 1.35 -37.05
N TYR A 331 -22.24 2.53 -37.58
CA TYR A 331 -22.50 2.87 -38.98
C TYR A 331 -21.67 2.00 -39.94
N SER A 332 -20.37 1.84 -39.69
CA SER A 332 -19.50 0.94 -40.46
C SER A 332 -20.01 -0.50 -40.44
N ILE A 333 -20.42 -1.01 -39.28
CA ILE A 333 -21.02 -2.35 -39.16
C ILE A 333 -22.31 -2.41 -39.99
N SER A 334 -23.19 -1.41 -39.89
CA SER A 334 -24.45 -1.39 -40.63
C SER A 334 -24.25 -1.34 -42.15
N LYS A 335 -23.19 -0.69 -42.63
CA LYS A 335 -22.82 -0.67 -44.04
C LYS A 335 -22.32 -2.04 -44.51
N VAL A 336 -21.48 -2.71 -43.73
CA VAL A 336 -21.01 -4.09 -44.04
C VAL A 336 -22.13 -5.13 -43.94
N VAL A 337 -23.18 -4.85 -43.18
CA VAL A 337 -24.39 -5.70 -43.14
C VAL A 337 -25.27 -5.48 -44.37
N LYS A 338 -25.36 -4.25 -44.87
CA LYS A 338 -26.26 -3.87 -45.99
C LYS A 338 -25.63 -4.06 -47.37
N ASN A 339 -24.31 -3.96 -47.48
CA ASN A 339 -23.60 -4.18 -48.72
C ASN A 339 -23.09 -5.62 -48.76
N GLU A 340 -23.44 -6.37 -49.81
CA GLU A 340 -22.80 -7.64 -50.19
C GLU A 340 -21.41 -7.38 -50.82
N ASP A 341 -20.56 -6.58 -50.15
CA ASP A 341 -19.24 -6.27 -50.67
C ASP A 341 -18.26 -7.42 -50.36
N ASP A 342 -17.40 -7.77 -51.33
CA ASP A 342 -16.33 -8.79 -51.20
C ASP A 342 -15.28 -8.48 -50.12
N ILE A 343 -15.39 -7.32 -49.45
CA ILE A 343 -14.51 -6.88 -48.35
C ILE A 343 -14.43 -7.93 -47.24
N GLU A 344 -15.56 -8.57 -46.92
CA GLU A 344 -15.58 -9.61 -45.90
C GLU A 344 -14.74 -10.83 -46.31
N LYS A 345 -14.90 -11.29 -47.55
CA LYS A 345 -14.10 -12.38 -48.11
C LYS A 345 -12.62 -12.02 -48.16
N ILE A 346 -12.27 -10.79 -48.54
CA ILE A 346 -10.87 -10.30 -48.55
C ILE A 346 -10.26 -10.34 -47.14
N ILE A 347 -11.02 -9.94 -46.12
CA ILE A 347 -10.57 -9.99 -44.72
C ILE A 347 -10.38 -11.44 -44.28
N LEU A 348 -11.28 -12.35 -44.64
CA LEU A 348 -11.23 -13.75 -44.21
C LEU A 348 -10.28 -14.62 -45.06
N MET A 349 -9.89 -14.19 -46.26
CA MET A 349 -9.03 -14.95 -47.16
C MET A 349 -7.68 -15.30 -46.52
N PRO A 350 -7.17 -16.53 -46.74
CA PRO A 350 -5.88 -16.95 -46.21
C PRO A 350 -4.76 -16.11 -46.83
N VAL A 351 -3.78 -15.71 -46.02
CA VAL A 351 -2.59 -14.96 -46.47
C VAL A 351 -1.54 -15.88 -47.08
N HIS A 352 -1.60 -17.18 -46.76
CA HIS A 352 -0.66 -18.17 -47.24
C HIS A 352 -1.37 -19.31 -47.99
N TYR A 353 -0.64 -20.02 -48.84
CA TYR A 353 -1.09 -21.28 -49.41
C TYR A 353 -1.23 -22.35 -48.32
N ARG A 354 -2.16 -23.31 -48.52
CA ARG A 354 -2.58 -24.31 -47.53
C ARG A 354 -1.41 -25.05 -46.87
N GLU A 355 -0.32 -25.29 -47.61
CA GLU A 355 0.89 -25.98 -47.15
C GLU A 355 1.60 -25.28 -45.99
N LYS A 356 1.64 -23.93 -45.97
CA LYS A 356 2.25 -23.16 -44.87
C LYS A 356 1.42 -23.18 -43.58
N TYR A 357 0.14 -23.55 -43.67
CA TYR A 357 -0.72 -23.73 -42.51
C TYR A 357 -0.71 -25.17 -41.98
N ASN A 358 -0.07 -26.10 -42.71
CA ASN A 358 -0.02 -27.52 -42.43
C ASN A 358 1.34 -27.98 -41.87
N THR A 359 2.17 -27.07 -41.36
CA THR A 359 3.43 -27.45 -40.71
C THR A 359 3.18 -27.92 -39.27
N ASP A 360 3.88 -28.97 -38.83
CA ASP A 360 3.79 -29.52 -37.46
C ASP A 360 4.22 -28.51 -36.36
N GLU A 361 4.77 -27.36 -36.77
CA GLU A 361 5.16 -26.24 -35.93
C GLU A 361 3.97 -25.49 -35.30
N TYR A 362 2.79 -25.49 -35.94
CA TYR A 362 1.61 -24.76 -35.46
C TYR A 362 0.41 -25.68 -35.22
N GLY A 363 -0.14 -25.64 -34.00
CA GLY A 363 -1.27 -26.49 -33.60
C GLY A 363 -2.59 -26.23 -34.35
N LEU A 364 -3.51 -27.19 -34.23
CA LEU A 364 -4.88 -27.11 -34.78
C LEU A 364 -5.89 -26.73 -33.69
N ILE A 365 -6.83 -25.84 -34.02
CA ILE A 365 -7.95 -25.48 -33.14
C ILE A 365 -9.23 -26.11 -33.67
N SER A 366 -9.97 -26.82 -32.83
CA SER A 366 -11.26 -27.38 -33.23
C SER A 366 -12.25 -26.28 -33.58
N LEU A 367 -13.11 -26.52 -34.57
CA LEU A 367 -14.07 -25.51 -35.06
C LEU A 367 -14.95 -24.97 -33.91
N ASN A 368 -15.34 -25.85 -32.98
CA ASN A 368 -16.09 -25.49 -31.76
C ASN A 368 -15.37 -24.52 -30.82
N LYS A 369 -14.02 -24.48 -30.85
CA LYS A 369 -13.19 -23.59 -30.03
C LYS A 369 -12.67 -22.38 -30.82
N ALA A 370 -12.80 -22.39 -32.15
CA ALA A 370 -12.30 -21.32 -33.01
C ALA A 370 -13.03 -19.98 -32.78
N GLY A 371 -14.35 -20.02 -32.53
CA GLY A 371 -15.11 -18.83 -32.13
C GLY A 371 -14.55 -18.19 -30.87
N TYR A 372 -14.30 -18.98 -29.82
CA TYR A 372 -13.69 -18.50 -28.57
C TYR A 372 -12.30 -17.90 -28.81
N PHE A 373 -11.48 -18.51 -29.67
CA PHE A 373 -10.15 -18.01 -30.00
C PHE A 373 -10.19 -16.61 -30.68
N LEU A 374 -11.16 -16.40 -31.56
CA LEU A 374 -11.44 -15.10 -32.20
C LEU A 374 -12.18 -14.13 -31.26
N GLY A 375 -12.52 -14.57 -30.04
CA GLY A 375 -13.25 -13.81 -29.04
C GLY A 375 -14.70 -13.56 -29.44
N MET A 376 -15.31 -14.49 -30.16
CA MET A 376 -16.69 -14.46 -30.65
C MET A 376 -17.57 -15.46 -29.88
N SER A 377 -18.86 -15.16 -29.77
CA SER A 377 -19.87 -16.13 -29.35
C SER A 377 -19.96 -17.28 -30.36
N LYS A 378 -20.36 -18.48 -29.89
CA LYS A 378 -20.48 -19.66 -30.75
C LYS A 378 -21.43 -19.40 -31.92
N THR A 379 -22.61 -18.85 -31.63
CA THR A 379 -23.62 -18.50 -32.64
C THR A 379 -23.10 -17.51 -33.68
N ALA A 380 -22.36 -16.47 -33.27
CA ALA A 380 -21.76 -15.53 -34.21
C ALA A 380 -20.69 -16.18 -35.10
N PHE A 381 -19.89 -17.08 -34.52
CA PHE A 381 -18.89 -17.81 -35.30
C PHE A 381 -19.52 -18.81 -36.28
N ASP A 382 -20.58 -19.51 -35.87
CA ASP A 382 -21.30 -20.45 -36.74
C ASP A 382 -21.93 -19.70 -37.94
N LEU A 383 -22.49 -18.50 -37.72
CA LEU A 383 -22.99 -17.63 -38.79
C LEU A 383 -21.87 -17.13 -39.72
N LEU A 384 -20.72 -16.76 -39.16
CA LEU A 384 -19.54 -16.36 -39.96
C LEU A 384 -19.09 -17.50 -40.89
N VAL A 385 -19.07 -18.73 -40.37
CA VAL A 385 -18.68 -19.92 -41.12
C VAL A 385 -19.72 -20.28 -42.19
N SER A 386 -21.02 -20.15 -41.90
CA SER A 386 -22.07 -20.47 -42.87
C SER A 386 -22.04 -19.52 -44.07
N GLU A 387 -21.90 -18.22 -43.82
CA GLU A 387 -21.86 -17.19 -44.88
C GLU A 387 -20.57 -17.24 -45.71
N ASN A 388 -19.46 -17.74 -45.16
CA ASN A 388 -18.16 -17.80 -45.83
C ASN A 388 -17.63 -19.24 -45.95
N ILE A 389 -18.53 -20.19 -46.20
CA ILE A 389 -18.21 -21.62 -46.18
C ILE A 389 -17.10 -21.99 -47.18
N ASP A 390 -16.99 -21.27 -48.28
CA ASP A 390 -15.96 -21.43 -49.31
C ASP A 390 -14.56 -21.14 -48.76
N VAL A 391 -14.40 -20.09 -47.95
CA VAL A 391 -13.12 -19.74 -47.30
C VAL A 391 -12.75 -20.80 -46.27
N PHE A 392 -13.67 -21.17 -45.39
CA PHE A 392 -13.40 -22.11 -44.30
C PHE A 392 -13.20 -23.54 -44.81
N ARG A 393 -13.84 -23.96 -45.91
CA ARG A 393 -13.58 -25.27 -46.54
C ARG A 393 -12.17 -25.38 -47.12
N ARG A 394 -11.62 -24.29 -47.69
CA ARG A 394 -10.27 -24.29 -48.28
C ARG A 394 -9.17 -24.50 -47.23
N ILE A 395 -9.41 -24.03 -46.01
CA ILE A 395 -8.41 -23.97 -44.94
C ILE A 395 -8.66 -25.04 -43.87
N GLY A 396 -9.91 -25.47 -43.72
CA GLY A 396 -10.33 -26.48 -42.77
C GLY A 396 -9.67 -27.83 -43.01
N MET A 397 -9.42 -28.53 -41.91
CA MET A 397 -8.93 -29.89 -41.89
C MET A 397 -9.92 -30.78 -41.16
N TYR A 398 -10.23 -31.94 -41.75
CA TYR A 398 -11.06 -32.95 -41.13
C TYR A 398 -10.18 -34.02 -40.49
N LYS A 399 -10.19 -34.13 -39.15
CA LYS A 399 -9.48 -35.15 -38.36
C LYS A 399 -10.41 -35.68 -37.27
N LYS A 400 -11.39 -36.53 -37.64
CA LYS A 400 -12.50 -36.98 -36.75
C LYS A 400 -13.31 -35.79 -36.18
N GLY A 401 -13.36 -34.69 -36.93
CA GLY A 401 -13.92 -33.40 -36.55
C GLY A 401 -13.30 -32.29 -37.40
N TRP A 402 -13.96 -31.14 -37.50
CA TRP A 402 -13.43 -29.99 -38.24
C TRP A 402 -12.48 -29.16 -37.37
N TYR A 403 -11.33 -28.81 -37.94
CA TYR A 403 -10.29 -28.00 -37.32
C TYR A 403 -9.84 -26.88 -38.24
N LEU A 404 -9.42 -25.77 -37.65
CA LEU A 404 -8.77 -24.65 -38.33
C LEU A 404 -7.33 -24.51 -37.82
N PRO A 405 -6.36 -24.21 -38.71
CA PRO A 405 -4.98 -23.94 -38.32
C PRO A 405 -4.90 -22.74 -37.37
N TYR A 406 -4.15 -22.88 -36.27
CA TYR A 406 -3.92 -21.80 -35.31
C TYR A 406 -3.36 -20.54 -35.99
N LEU A 407 -2.39 -20.72 -36.89
CA LEU A 407 -1.73 -19.63 -37.59
C LEU A 407 -2.72 -18.83 -38.46
N TYR A 408 -3.69 -19.50 -39.09
CA TYR A 408 -4.75 -18.83 -39.85
C TYR A 408 -5.62 -17.96 -38.95
N LEU A 409 -6.13 -18.54 -37.85
CA LEU A 409 -6.97 -17.80 -36.91
C LEU A 409 -6.23 -16.63 -36.26
N LYS A 410 -4.95 -16.81 -35.91
CA LYS A 410 -4.09 -15.74 -35.39
C LYS A 410 -3.95 -14.60 -36.40
N LYS A 411 -3.70 -14.92 -37.67
CA LYS A 411 -3.56 -13.92 -38.74
C LYS A 411 -4.86 -13.18 -39.01
N ILE A 412 -6.00 -13.86 -39.03
CA ILE A 412 -7.30 -13.18 -39.14
C ILE A 412 -7.51 -12.20 -37.98
N LYS A 413 -7.22 -12.64 -36.75
CA LYS A 413 -7.39 -11.80 -35.55
C LYS A 413 -6.53 -10.53 -35.59
N GLU A 414 -5.36 -10.60 -36.24
CA GLU A 414 -4.45 -9.46 -36.44
C GLU A 414 -4.79 -8.59 -37.65
N LYS A 415 -5.71 -9.02 -38.55
CA LYS A 415 -6.03 -8.26 -39.77
C LYS A 415 -6.85 -7.01 -39.47
N ASN A 416 -6.45 -5.92 -40.13
CA ASN A 416 -7.23 -4.68 -40.15
C ASN A 416 -8.63 -4.95 -40.72
N GLY A 417 -9.67 -4.58 -39.95
CA GLY A 417 -11.08 -4.76 -40.34
C GLY A 417 -11.77 -6.01 -39.79
N PHE A 418 -11.04 -7.01 -39.26
CA PHE A 418 -11.68 -8.21 -38.70
C PHE A 418 -12.61 -7.89 -37.52
N GLU A 419 -12.28 -6.90 -36.70
CA GLU A 419 -13.15 -6.43 -35.61
C GLU A 419 -14.53 -5.93 -36.10
N ILE A 420 -14.64 -5.47 -37.35
CA ILE A 420 -15.92 -5.05 -37.95
C ILE A 420 -16.72 -6.29 -38.39
N VAL A 421 -16.06 -7.25 -39.04
CA VAL A 421 -16.66 -8.54 -39.45
C VAL A 421 -17.18 -9.29 -38.22
N LYS A 422 -16.34 -9.43 -37.21
CA LYS A 422 -16.72 -9.98 -35.91
C LYS A 422 -17.95 -9.29 -35.32
N ALA A 423 -17.97 -7.96 -35.30
CA ALA A 423 -19.08 -7.21 -34.75
C ALA A 423 -20.38 -7.35 -35.58
N LYS A 424 -20.29 -7.50 -36.91
CA LYS A 424 -21.43 -7.85 -37.78
C LYS A 424 -22.09 -9.15 -37.31
N TYR A 425 -21.32 -10.22 -37.16
CA TYR A 425 -21.87 -11.52 -36.78
C TYR A 425 -22.35 -11.58 -35.33
N GLU A 426 -21.71 -10.87 -34.41
CA GLU A 426 -22.22 -10.73 -33.05
C GLU A 426 -23.56 -9.97 -32.99
N MET A 427 -23.73 -8.97 -33.85
CA MET A 427 -25.00 -8.27 -33.99
C MET A 427 -26.08 -9.18 -34.60
N LEU A 428 -25.75 -9.94 -35.64
CA LEU A 428 -26.67 -10.90 -36.25
C LEU A 428 -27.08 -11.99 -35.25
N ALA A 429 -26.12 -12.60 -34.55
CA ALA A 429 -26.38 -13.61 -33.52
C ALA A 429 -27.34 -13.11 -32.43
N LYS A 430 -27.21 -11.85 -32.00
CA LYS A 430 -28.15 -11.24 -31.04
C LYS A 430 -29.57 -11.09 -31.60
N LYS A 431 -29.73 -10.78 -32.88
CA LYS A 431 -31.05 -10.74 -33.52
C LYS A 431 -31.69 -12.12 -33.59
N TYR A 432 -30.89 -13.15 -33.90
CA TYR A 432 -31.35 -14.55 -33.91
C TYR A 432 -31.71 -15.10 -32.53
N ALA A 433 -31.11 -14.58 -31.44
CA ALA A 433 -31.42 -15.00 -30.07
C ALA A 433 -32.69 -14.34 -29.48
N HIS A 434 -33.27 -13.36 -30.18
CA HIS A 434 -34.50 -12.66 -29.78
C HIS A 434 -35.70 -12.97 -30.71
N VAL A 435 -35.53 -13.97 -31.58
CA VAL A 435 -36.60 -14.67 -32.30
C VAL A 435 -36.72 -16.04 -31.64
#